data_AF-A0A9P5THH4-F1
#
_entry.id   AF-A0A9P5THH4-F1
#
_cell.length_a   1.000
_cell.length_b   1.000
_cell.length_c   1.000
_cell.angle_alpha   90.00
_cell.angle_beta   90.00
_cell.angle_gamma   90.00
#
_symmetry.space_group_name_H-M   'P 1'
#
loop_
_entity.id
_entity.type
_entity.pdbx_description
1 polymer ?
#
loop_
_entity_poly.entity_id
_entity_poly.type
_entity_poly.pdbx_seq_one_letter_code
_entity_poly.pdbx_strand_id
1 'polypeptide(L)'
;MSSIMGELLDIEKTLVEEEFFQYGSLYFYDDVEMELRDFPLHAEPPKDPLRIALSHKFRIGQVAHRDWWRRGRCEAPAARGPWFRNDLARVLICAAEFQTGEIEWSDKIDEDGRASINLLKTCIKIAPDLTSPLQHHIGRLDFTTR
;
A
#
# COMPACT_ATOMS: atom_id res chain seq x y z
N MET A 1 1.03 39.22 -1.35
CA MET A 1 0.93 37.96 -2.14
C MET A 1 1.66 36.85 -1.40
N SER A 2 1.12 36.35 -0.28
CA SER A 2 1.79 35.32 0.55
C SER A 2 0.81 34.39 1.32
N SER A 3 -0.52 34.55 1.20
CA SER A 3 -1.49 33.76 2.00
C SER A 3 -1.70 32.36 1.41
N ILE A 4 -1.94 32.28 0.10
CA ILE A 4 -2.28 31.02 -0.59
C ILE A 4 -1.13 30.00 -0.53
N MET A 5 0.12 30.46 -0.65
CA MET A 5 1.27 29.55 -0.57
C MET A 5 1.45 28.99 0.85
N GLY A 6 1.17 29.79 1.88
CA GLY A 6 1.19 29.33 3.27
C GLY A 6 0.10 28.29 3.53
N GLU A 7 -1.13 28.59 3.11
CA GLU A 7 -2.27 27.66 3.22
C GLU A 7 -2.03 26.35 2.48
N LEU A 8 -1.43 26.39 1.29
CA LEU A 8 -1.08 25.19 0.54
C LEU A 8 -0.02 24.34 1.26
N LEU A 9 1.03 24.98 1.80
CA LEU A 9 2.07 24.29 2.56
C LEU A 9 1.52 23.67 3.85
N ASP A 10 0.58 24.34 4.51
CA ASP A 10 -0.07 23.80 5.71
C ASP A 10 -0.95 22.59 5.38
N ILE A 11 -1.67 22.61 4.25
CA ILE A 11 -2.44 21.46 3.75
C ILE A 11 -1.50 20.31 3.39
N GLU A 12 -0.44 20.57 2.61
CA GLU A 12 0.53 19.56 2.21
C GLU A 12 1.18 18.91 3.43
N LYS A 13 1.61 19.72 4.40
CA LYS A 13 2.16 19.23 5.67
C LYS A 13 1.16 18.35 6.42
N THR A 14 -0.09 18.80 6.54
CA THR A 14 -1.15 18.04 7.23
C THR A 14 -1.40 16.70 6.54
N LEU A 15 -1.41 16.67 5.20
CA LEU A 15 -1.61 15.44 4.44
C LEU A 15 -0.42 14.48 4.52
N VAL A 16 0.80 15.01 4.61
CA VAL A 16 2.04 14.20 4.75
C VAL A 16 2.18 13.63 6.16
N GLU A 17 1.79 14.39 7.18
CA GLU A 17 1.80 13.94 8.59
C GLU A 17 0.66 12.97 8.92
N GLU A 18 -0.30 12.79 8.02
CA GLU A 18 -1.44 11.90 8.21
C GLU A 18 -1.02 10.42 8.05
N GLU A 19 -0.98 9.71 9.17
CA GLU A 19 -0.56 8.30 9.19
C GLU A 19 -1.75 7.34 9.02
N PHE A 20 -1.90 6.79 7.82
CA PHE A 20 -2.83 5.70 7.55
C PHE A 20 -2.26 4.33 7.94
N PHE A 21 -3.14 3.38 8.28
CA PHE A 21 -2.73 2.01 8.59
C PHE A 21 -2.21 1.25 7.34
N GLN A 22 -2.78 1.60 6.20
CA GLN A 22 -2.49 1.04 4.88
C GLN A 22 -2.27 2.16 3.85
N TYR A 23 -1.49 1.88 2.82
CA TYR A 23 -1.34 2.73 1.65
C TYR A 23 -2.13 2.18 0.47
N GLY A 24 -2.91 3.03 -0.18
CA GLY A 24 -3.83 2.64 -1.23
C GLY A 24 -4.74 3.79 -1.65
N SER A 25 -5.88 3.47 -2.24
CA SER A 25 -6.93 4.45 -2.52
C SER A 25 -7.99 4.45 -1.42
N LEU A 26 -8.64 5.60 -1.22
CA LEU A 26 -9.72 5.75 -0.26
C LEU A 26 -11.04 5.28 -0.88
N TYR A 27 -11.76 4.42 -0.17
CA TYR A 27 -13.05 3.86 -0.57
C TYR A 27 -14.06 4.00 0.57
N PHE A 28 -15.35 3.92 0.25
CA PHE A 28 -16.37 3.71 1.28
C PHE A 28 -16.21 2.33 1.91
N TYR A 29 -16.56 2.21 3.19
CA TYR A 29 -16.44 0.97 3.97
C TYR A 29 -17.07 -0.25 3.24
N ASP A 30 -18.23 -0.05 2.62
CA ASP A 30 -18.99 -1.11 1.96
C ASP A 30 -18.43 -1.52 0.58
N ASP A 31 -17.55 -0.71 0.00
CA ASP A 31 -16.95 -0.93 -1.32
C ASP A 31 -15.60 -1.66 -1.27
N VAL A 32 -15.11 -1.95 -0.05
CA VAL A 32 -13.84 -2.63 0.17
C VAL A 32 -14.05 -4.13 0.42
N GLU A 33 -13.14 -4.98 -0.03
CA GLU A 33 -13.11 -6.43 0.26
C GLU A 33 -13.25 -6.70 1.78
N MET A 34 -13.94 -7.78 2.14
CA MET A 34 -14.31 -8.03 3.55
C MET A 34 -13.08 -8.09 4.46
N GLU A 35 -12.00 -8.74 4.01
CA GLU A 35 -10.76 -8.89 4.77
C GLU A 35 -10.09 -7.55 5.07
N LEU A 36 -10.34 -6.53 4.25
CA LEU A 36 -9.74 -5.21 4.39
C LEU A 36 -10.55 -4.26 5.28
N ARG A 37 -11.83 -4.58 5.57
CA ARG A 37 -12.72 -3.78 6.41
C ARG A 37 -12.34 -3.78 7.89
N ASP A 38 -11.68 -4.85 8.32
CA ASP A 38 -11.26 -5.05 9.71
C ASP A 38 -10.06 -4.18 10.11
N PHE A 39 -9.34 -3.60 9.12
CA PHE A 39 -8.25 -2.69 9.40
C PHE A 39 -8.76 -1.27 9.67
N PRO A 40 -8.16 -0.56 10.66
CA PRO A 40 -8.50 0.83 10.92
C PRO A 40 -8.05 1.71 9.75
N LEU A 41 -8.72 2.85 9.57
CA LEU A 41 -8.31 3.84 8.57
C LEU A 41 -6.93 4.44 8.91
N HIS A 42 -6.78 4.87 10.17
CA HIS A 42 -5.57 5.53 10.67
C HIS A 42 -4.69 4.55 11.45
N ALA A 43 -3.37 4.78 11.44
CA ALA A 43 -2.40 3.99 12.20
C ALA A 43 -2.62 4.14 13.71
N GLU A 44 -2.97 5.36 14.14
CA GLU A 44 -3.35 5.69 15.51
C GLU A 44 -4.82 6.14 15.57
N PRO A 45 -5.57 5.79 16.64
CA PRO A 45 -6.95 6.24 16.78
C PRO A 45 -7.06 7.78 16.77
N PRO A 46 -7.89 8.37 15.87
CA PRO A 46 -8.05 9.81 15.81
C PRO A 46 -8.73 10.35 17.07
N LYS A 47 -8.37 11.57 17.47
CA LYS A 47 -8.94 12.24 18.66
C LYS A 47 -10.01 13.26 18.31
N ASP A 48 -10.01 13.81 17.11
CA ASP A 48 -11.02 14.79 16.70
C ASP A 48 -12.32 14.10 16.22
N PRO A 49 -13.50 14.67 16.51
CA PRO A 49 -14.78 14.05 16.18
C PRO A 49 -15.00 13.82 14.68
N LEU A 50 -14.43 14.69 13.83
CA LEU A 50 -14.61 14.58 12.38
C LEU A 50 -13.87 13.35 11.84
N ARG A 51 -12.60 13.15 12.20
CA ARG A 51 -11.82 11.98 11.77
C ARG A 51 -12.37 10.69 12.37
N ILE A 52 -12.91 10.71 13.58
CA ILE A 52 -13.65 9.56 14.13
C ILE A 52 -14.85 9.23 13.22
N ALA A 53 -15.67 10.23 12.86
CA ALA A 53 -16.81 10.00 11.98
C ALA A 53 -16.41 9.51 10.58
N LEU A 54 -15.30 10.03 10.03
CA LEU A 54 -14.76 9.61 8.73
C LEU A 54 -14.17 8.21 8.78
N SER A 55 -13.52 7.81 9.88
CA SER A 55 -12.96 6.46 10.04
C SER A 55 -14.03 5.37 10.13
N HIS A 56 -15.30 5.71 10.40
CA HIS A 56 -16.42 4.77 10.25
C HIS A 56 -16.91 4.64 8.81
N LYS A 57 -16.69 5.65 7.96
CA LYS A 57 -17.21 5.71 6.59
C LYS A 57 -16.23 5.22 5.54
N PHE A 58 -14.93 5.36 5.80
CA PHE A 58 -13.90 5.12 4.79
C PHE A 58 -12.91 4.04 5.20
N ARG A 59 -12.39 3.34 4.20
CA ARG A 59 -11.32 2.34 4.31
C ARG A 59 -10.30 2.56 3.20
N ILE A 60 -9.09 2.06 3.41
CA ILE A 60 -8.05 2.02 2.37
C ILE A 60 -8.18 0.68 1.64
N GLY A 61 -8.40 0.75 0.34
CA GLY A 61 -8.45 -0.40 -0.56
C GLY A 61 -7.25 -0.44 -1.50
N GLN A 62 -7.36 -1.23 -2.55
CA GLN A 62 -6.30 -1.33 -3.57
C GLN A 62 -6.04 0.03 -4.24
N VAL A 63 -4.87 0.20 -4.86
CA VAL A 63 -4.57 1.43 -5.61
C VAL A 63 -5.44 1.47 -6.88
N ALA A 64 -6.35 2.46 -6.97
CA ALA A 64 -7.26 2.63 -8.11
C ALA A 64 -6.55 3.18 -9.35
N HIS A 65 -5.57 4.08 -9.17
CA HIS A 65 -4.94 4.80 -10.26
C HIS A 65 -3.85 3.95 -10.91
N ARG A 66 -4.11 3.47 -12.13
CA ARG A 66 -3.24 2.50 -12.82
C ARG A 66 -1.97 3.13 -13.40
N ASP A 67 -1.95 4.46 -13.59
CA ASP A 67 -0.85 5.18 -14.27
C ASP A 67 0.45 5.24 -13.47
N TRP A 68 0.44 4.89 -12.18
CA TRP A 68 1.66 4.82 -11.39
C TRP A 68 2.60 3.70 -11.88
N TRP A 69 2.06 2.74 -12.64
CA TRP A 69 2.78 1.60 -13.20
C TRP A 69 3.13 1.87 -14.67
N ARG A 70 4.43 1.87 -15.00
CA ARG A 70 4.92 2.19 -16.36
C ARG A 70 4.47 1.13 -17.38
N ARG A 71 3.88 1.57 -18.50
CA ARG A 71 3.49 0.78 -19.70
C ARG A 71 2.38 -0.26 -19.42
N GLY A 72 2.25 -1.30 -20.25
CA GLY A 72 1.18 -2.32 -20.19
C GLY A 72 1.01 -3.06 -18.85
N ARG A 73 1.90 -2.84 -17.88
CA ARG A 73 1.73 -3.21 -16.46
C ARG A 73 0.50 -2.59 -15.78
N CYS A 74 0.02 -1.46 -16.30
CA CYS A 74 -1.25 -0.87 -15.85
C CYS A 74 -2.46 -1.76 -16.18
N GLU A 75 -2.36 -2.65 -17.17
CA GLU A 75 -3.47 -3.49 -17.64
C GLU A 75 -3.54 -4.85 -16.94
N ALA A 76 -2.43 -5.32 -16.36
CA ALA A 76 -2.35 -6.62 -15.69
C ALA A 76 -3.45 -6.78 -14.62
N PRO A 77 -4.21 -7.90 -14.62
CA PRO A 77 -5.31 -8.15 -13.68
C PRO A 77 -4.78 -8.65 -12.32
N ALA A 78 -3.79 -7.97 -11.76
CA ALA A 78 -3.19 -8.31 -10.47
C ALA A 78 -3.59 -7.29 -9.38
N ALA A 79 -3.73 -7.77 -8.14
CA ALA A 79 -4.05 -6.93 -6.98
C ALA A 79 -2.87 -6.00 -6.67
N ARG A 80 -3.13 -4.70 -6.45
CA ARG A 80 -2.11 -3.63 -6.32
C ARG A 80 -2.02 -3.08 -4.90
N GLY A 81 -1.94 -3.97 -3.92
CA GLY A 81 -2.09 -3.64 -2.50
C GLY A 81 -3.53 -3.91 -2.01
N PRO A 82 -3.97 -3.28 -0.91
CA PRO A 82 -3.31 -2.21 -0.16
C PRO A 82 -1.99 -2.64 0.50
N TRP A 83 -1.08 -1.67 0.69
CA TRP A 83 0.24 -1.92 1.27
C TRP A 83 0.20 -1.65 2.77
N PHE A 84 0.52 -2.65 3.59
CA PHE A 84 0.50 -2.51 5.05
C PHE A 84 1.74 -1.75 5.55
N ARG A 85 1.53 -0.72 6.39
CA ARG A 85 2.66 0.08 6.91
C ARG A 85 3.59 -0.72 7.82
N ASN A 86 3.01 -1.52 8.72
CA ASN A 86 3.72 -2.15 9.83
C ASN A 86 3.85 -3.69 9.71
N ASP A 87 3.53 -4.23 8.53
CA ASP A 87 3.56 -5.67 8.27
C ASP A 87 4.36 -5.96 7.00
N LEU A 88 5.68 -6.07 7.17
CA LEU A 88 6.61 -6.34 6.07
C LEU A 88 6.29 -7.68 5.38
N ALA A 89 5.87 -8.70 6.13
CA ALA A 89 5.53 -9.99 5.56
C ALA A 89 4.36 -9.87 4.60
N ARG A 90 3.29 -9.19 5.01
CA ARG A 90 2.15 -8.92 4.11
C ARG A 90 2.53 -8.06 2.92
N VAL A 91 3.36 -7.02 3.09
CA VAL A 91 3.85 -6.23 1.96
C VAL A 91 4.60 -7.09 0.96
N LEU A 92 5.50 -7.96 1.42
CA LEU A 92 6.26 -8.85 0.55
C LEU A 92 5.37 -9.86 -0.17
N ILE A 93 4.38 -10.42 0.53
CA ILE A 93 3.39 -11.33 -0.08
C ILE A 93 2.61 -10.60 -1.18
N CYS A 94 1.99 -9.46 -0.86
CA CYS A 94 1.20 -8.70 -1.83
C CYS A 94 2.05 -8.24 -3.02
N ALA A 95 3.29 -7.81 -2.80
CA ALA A 95 4.19 -7.40 -3.88
C ALA A 95 4.59 -8.58 -4.78
N ALA A 96 4.85 -9.75 -4.18
CA ALA A 96 5.21 -10.95 -4.92
C ALA A 96 4.02 -11.53 -5.70
N GLU A 97 2.81 -11.48 -5.15
CA GLU A 97 1.57 -11.85 -5.84
C GLU A 97 1.31 -10.92 -7.01
N PHE A 98 1.44 -9.61 -6.81
CA PHE A 98 1.33 -8.61 -7.88
C PHE A 98 2.30 -8.92 -9.03
N GLN A 99 3.60 -9.05 -8.70
CA GLN A 99 4.64 -9.26 -9.70
C GLN A 99 4.49 -10.62 -10.40
N THR A 100 4.05 -11.66 -9.69
CA THR A 100 3.73 -12.97 -10.29
C THR A 100 2.62 -12.81 -11.31
N GLY A 101 1.51 -12.16 -10.94
CA GLY A 101 0.38 -11.92 -11.83
C GLY A 101 0.75 -11.10 -13.07
N GLU A 102 1.66 -10.13 -12.93
CA GLU A 102 2.17 -9.36 -14.08
C GLU A 102 2.97 -10.23 -15.07
N ILE A 103 3.84 -11.11 -14.55
CA ILE A 103 4.64 -12.00 -15.41
C ILE A 103 3.75 -13.06 -16.06
N GLU A 104 2.81 -13.63 -15.30
CA GLU A 104 1.88 -14.65 -15.80
C GLU A 104 0.88 -14.09 -16.83
N TRP A 105 0.58 -12.78 -16.77
CA TRP A 105 -0.21 -12.10 -17.79
C TRP A 105 0.53 -11.90 -19.13
N SER A 106 1.87 -12.00 -19.14
CA SER A 106 2.64 -11.90 -20.39
C SER A 106 2.43 -13.14 -21.26
N ASP A 107 2.00 -12.95 -22.52
CA ASP A 107 1.83 -14.02 -23.52
C ASP A 107 3.12 -14.82 -23.82
N LYS A 108 4.28 -14.32 -23.39
CA LYS A 108 5.58 -14.95 -23.60
C LYS A 108 6.36 -15.00 -22.29
N ILE A 109 6.16 -16.06 -21.52
CA ILE A 109 7.00 -16.36 -20.36
C ILE A 109 8.23 -17.12 -20.86
N ASP A 110 9.37 -16.43 -20.88
CA ASP A 110 10.67 -17.02 -21.16
C ASP A 110 11.23 -17.75 -19.91
N GLU A 111 12.47 -18.24 -20.02
CA GLU A 111 13.13 -18.95 -18.92
C GLU A 111 13.37 -18.03 -17.70
N ASP A 112 13.73 -16.78 -17.95
CA ASP A 112 13.95 -15.77 -16.92
C ASP A 112 12.64 -15.42 -16.19
N GLY A 113 11.52 -15.34 -16.91
CA GLY A 113 10.18 -15.16 -16.35
C GLY A 113 9.79 -16.31 -15.44
N ARG A 114 10.06 -17.56 -15.83
CA ARG A 114 9.83 -18.74 -14.99
C ARG A 114 10.72 -18.72 -13.73
N ALA A 115 12.00 -18.39 -13.88
CA ALA A 115 12.92 -18.26 -12.75
C ALA A 115 12.45 -17.18 -11.76
N SER A 116 11.99 -16.04 -12.29
CA SER A 116 11.42 -14.95 -11.49
C SER A 116 10.17 -15.38 -10.72
N ILE A 117 9.23 -16.08 -11.37
CA ILE A 117 8.03 -16.62 -10.70
C ILE A 117 8.42 -17.57 -9.56
N ASN A 118 9.40 -18.46 -9.78
CA ASN A 118 9.86 -19.38 -8.75
C ASN A 118 10.50 -18.66 -7.55
N LEU A 119 11.27 -17.59 -7.82
CA LEU A 119 11.83 -16.74 -6.77
C LEU A 119 10.72 -16.04 -5.97
N LEU A 120 9.73 -15.44 -6.65
CA LEU A 120 8.60 -14.74 -6.01
C LEU A 120 7.74 -15.70 -5.17
N LYS A 121 7.47 -16.91 -5.66
CA LYS A 121 6.80 -17.98 -4.88
C LYS A 121 7.60 -18.38 -3.65
N THR A 122 8.94 -18.39 -3.75
CA THR A 122 9.81 -18.61 -2.60
C THR A 122 9.71 -17.46 -1.60
N CYS A 123 9.69 -16.20 -2.06
CA CYS A 123 9.47 -15.02 -1.22
C CYS A 123 8.15 -15.10 -0.43
N ILE A 124 7.05 -15.47 -1.10
CA ILE A 124 5.74 -15.67 -0.43
C ILE A 124 5.84 -16.74 0.66
N LYS A 125 6.53 -17.85 0.37
CA LYS A 125 6.68 -18.96 1.31
C LYS A 125 7.47 -18.57 2.57
N ILE A 126 8.53 -17.77 2.43
CA ILE A 126 9.40 -17.38 3.56
C ILE A 126 8.90 -16.12 4.29
N ALA A 127 8.04 -15.31 3.66
CA ALA A 127 7.60 -14.04 4.22
C ALA A 127 6.99 -14.14 5.63
N PRO A 128 6.16 -15.15 5.97
CA PRO A 128 5.63 -15.31 7.33
C PRO A 128 6.72 -15.40 8.41
N ASP A 129 7.87 -16.00 8.08
CA ASP A 129 8.98 -16.21 9.01
C ASP A 129 9.81 -14.93 9.27
N LEU A 130 9.58 -13.85 8.51
CA LEU A 130 10.29 -12.58 8.65
C LEU A 130 9.72 -11.67 9.76
N THR A 131 8.66 -12.09 10.45
CA THR A 131 7.81 -11.22 11.30
C THR A 131 8.33 -10.87 12.69
N SER A 132 9.54 -11.28 13.12
CA SER A 132 9.87 -11.25 14.56
C SER A 132 11.00 -10.34 15.09
N PRO A 133 11.77 -9.54 14.31
CA PRO A 133 12.52 -8.44 14.97
C PRO A 133 12.68 -7.09 14.22
N LEU A 134 12.17 -6.92 12.99
CA LEU A 134 12.44 -5.67 12.23
C LEU A 134 11.49 -4.50 12.51
N GLN A 135 10.40 -4.72 13.25
CA GLN A 135 9.45 -3.67 13.64
C GLN A 135 10.09 -2.53 14.44
N HIS A 136 11.26 -2.76 15.08
CA HIS A 136 11.96 -1.74 15.85
C HIS A 136 12.88 -0.80 15.05
N HIS A 137 13.09 -1.03 13.75
CA HIS A 137 14.03 -0.22 12.94
C HIS A 137 13.40 0.48 11.72
N ILE A 138 12.20 0.09 11.30
CA ILE A 138 11.49 0.72 10.16
C ILE A 138 10.69 1.97 10.61
N GLY A 139 10.86 2.43 11.84
CA GLY A 139 10.37 3.75 12.29
C GLY A 139 11.29 4.92 11.89
N ARG A 140 12.31 4.69 11.05
CA ARG A 140 13.40 5.65 10.80
C ARG A 140 13.82 5.80 9.34
N LEU A 141 12.97 5.40 8.40
CA LEU A 141 13.14 5.81 7.00
C LEU A 141 12.38 7.12 6.82
N ASP A 142 13.01 8.20 7.27
CA ASP A 142 12.62 9.55 6.89
C ASP A 142 12.79 9.67 5.36
N PHE A 143 11.69 9.76 4.63
CA PHE A 143 11.69 10.10 3.20
C PHE A 143 11.97 11.61 2.98
N THR A 144 12.82 12.20 3.82
CA THR A 144 13.37 13.55 3.61
C THR A 144 14.77 13.44 3.05
N THR A 145 14.85 13.19 1.74
CA THR A 145 16.00 13.67 0.97
C THR A 145 15.48 14.18 -0.38
N ARG A 146 15.58 15.49 -0.51
CA ARG A 146 15.40 16.28 -1.73
C ARG A 146 16.35 15.84 -2.84
#